data_AF-A0A9E7B1S9-F1
#
_entry.id   AF-A0A9E7B1S9-F1
#
_cell.length_a   1.000
_cell.length_b   1.000
_cell.length_c   1.000
_cell.angle_alpha   90.00
_cell.angle_beta   90.00
_cell.angle_gamma   90.00
#
_symmetry.space_group_name_H-M   'P 1'
#
loop_
_entity.id
_entity.type
_entity.pdbx_description
1 polymer ?
#
loop_
_entity_poly.entity_id
_entity_poly.type
_entity_poly.pdbx_seq_one_letter_code
_entity_poly.pdbx_strand_id
1 'polypeptide(L)'
;MFGKFFKKPEGQDKLDAASSELEALRSENERYRNIFTALEDVTDRLKKGDMEARFTNWDEYGELSSVLAGFNQVLDLTDSFMRESTASLTAASGGQFYRKFLTTGMLGSFGDGARFMNETSAGMEKVVEEKIRYQNEMADAFETSIGEVIKALSEASGQVDTISNQLRTYAEENQSLSSSVAAAAEQATVNVQTVSAAAEELSASVQEITRQVTTSSDKTSDASDKAQNASHSIQELLAASSTIGDVVDLIRDIAGQTNLLALNATIEAARAGDAGKGFAVVASEVKSLAQQTSNATGDIGGQVQSIQDHTGTSVAAVEDILSTITNLNEIASAIASAAEEQSSATIEISRNIQEASQGTQDVSLNIAKVNQTAIKTKESSSELASAATTLSSTVSSLQSASESFLAAIRKAS
;
A
#
# COMPACT_ATOMS: atom_id res chain seq x y z
N MET A 1 -33.43 3.30 -173.15
CA MET A 1 -32.46 4.41 -173.14
C MET A 1 -31.77 4.41 -171.78
N PHE A 2 -30.47 4.09 -171.75
CA PHE A 2 -29.43 4.41 -170.74
C PHE A 2 -29.69 4.31 -169.22
N GLY A 3 -29.03 3.34 -168.56
CA GLY A 3 -27.77 3.58 -167.82
C GLY A 3 -27.76 4.08 -166.36
N LYS A 4 -27.19 3.23 -165.47
CA LYS A 4 -26.42 3.49 -164.22
C LYS A 4 -27.16 3.97 -162.95
N PHE A 5 -27.18 3.13 -161.90
CA PHE A 5 -26.38 3.26 -160.66
C PHE A 5 -26.57 2.02 -159.77
N PHE A 6 -25.46 1.46 -159.29
CA PHE A 6 -25.33 0.27 -158.41
C PHE A 6 -24.89 0.74 -157.01
N LYS A 7 -25.48 0.21 -155.92
CA LYS A 7 -24.77 -0.13 -154.64
C LYS A 7 -25.69 -0.88 -153.63
N LYS A 8 -25.10 -1.93 -153.04
CA LYS A 8 -25.49 -2.95 -152.00
C LYS A 8 -25.76 -2.36 -150.56
N PRO A 9 -26.04 -3.13 -149.48
CA PRO A 9 -27.09 -4.16 -149.18
C PRO A 9 -27.64 -4.10 -147.70
N GLU A 10 -28.95 -4.18 -147.41
CA GLU A 10 -29.49 -3.96 -146.02
C GLU A 10 -29.78 -5.21 -145.15
N GLY A 11 -29.38 -6.42 -145.58
CA GLY A 11 -29.73 -7.67 -144.88
C GLY A 11 -28.76 -8.16 -143.79
N GLN A 12 -27.56 -7.57 -143.69
CA GLN A 12 -26.46 -8.05 -142.82
C GLN A 12 -26.33 -7.22 -141.53
N ASP A 13 -26.67 -5.92 -141.56
CA ASP A 13 -26.64 -5.01 -140.41
C ASP A 13 -27.61 -5.38 -139.28
N LYS A 14 -28.74 -6.05 -139.58
CA LYS A 14 -29.72 -6.46 -138.54
C LYS A 14 -29.28 -7.69 -137.74
N LEU A 15 -28.42 -8.54 -138.28
CA LEU A 15 -27.87 -9.71 -137.57
C LEU A 15 -26.66 -9.32 -136.70
N ASP A 16 -25.83 -8.38 -137.17
CA ASP A 16 -24.71 -7.84 -136.38
C ASP A 16 -25.21 -6.91 -135.26
N ALA A 17 -26.28 -6.12 -135.47
CA ALA A 17 -26.91 -5.32 -134.40
C ALA A 17 -27.55 -6.19 -133.31
N ALA A 18 -28.25 -7.27 -133.67
CA ALA A 18 -28.84 -8.20 -132.70
C ALA A 18 -27.78 -9.04 -131.95
N SER A 19 -26.67 -9.39 -132.61
CA SER A 19 -25.52 -10.05 -131.96
C SER A 19 -24.83 -9.09 -130.97
N SER A 20 -24.62 -7.83 -131.36
CA SER A 20 -24.03 -6.80 -130.50
C SER A 20 -24.92 -6.44 -129.30
N GLU A 21 -26.25 -6.47 -129.47
CA GLU A 21 -27.22 -6.24 -128.39
C GLU A 21 -27.27 -7.45 -127.43
N LEU A 22 -27.20 -8.69 -127.95
CA LEU A 22 -27.11 -9.90 -127.13
C LEU A 22 -25.78 -9.98 -126.36
N GLU A 23 -24.68 -9.52 -126.94
CA GLU A 23 -23.36 -9.48 -126.31
C GLU A 23 -23.27 -8.36 -125.25
N ALA A 24 -23.92 -7.21 -125.48
CA ALA A 24 -24.10 -6.16 -124.48
C ALA A 24 -24.97 -6.63 -123.30
N LEU A 25 -26.10 -7.30 -123.56
CA LEU A 25 -26.96 -7.90 -122.53
C LEU A 25 -26.26 -9.03 -121.76
N ARG A 26 -25.42 -9.83 -122.42
CA ARG A 26 -24.59 -10.86 -121.74
C ARG A 26 -23.54 -10.23 -120.83
N SER A 27 -22.85 -9.20 -121.30
CA SER A 27 -21.88 -8.43 -120.51
C SER A 27 -22.55 -7.76 -119.29
N GLU A 28 -23.76 -7.22 -119.47
CA GLU A 28 -24.55 -6.65 -118.37
C GLU A 28 -25.01 -7.71 -117.36
N ASN A 29 -25.45 -8.89 -117.84
CA ASN A 29 -25.86 -10.00 -116.96
C ASN A 29 -24.67 -10.59 -116.19
N GLU A 30 -23.51 -10.70 -116.82
CA GLU A 30 -22.26 -11.11 -116.18
C GLU A 30 -21.83 -10.10 -115.12
N ARG A 31 -21.98 -8.79 -115.39
CA ARG A 31 -21.77 -7.72 -114.40
C ARG A 31 -22.70 -7.87 -113.20
N TYR A 32 -24.01 -8.11 -113.39
CA TYR A 32 -24.94 -8.34 -112.28
C TYR A 32 -24.62 -9.62 -111.49
N ARG A 33 -24.24 -10.72 -112.16
CA ARG A 33 -23.82 -11.96 -111.48
C ARG A 33 -22.58 -11.74 -110.61
N ASN A 34 -21.61 -10.98 -111.09
CA ASN A 34 -20.42 -10.62 -110.32
C ASN A 34 -20.76 -9.76 -109.09
N ILE A 35 -21.71 -8.82 -109.23
CA ILE A 35 -22.21 -8.02 -108.09
C ILE A 35 -22.89 -8.90 -107.04
N PHE A 36 -23.78 -9.80 -107.44
CA PHE A 36 -24.46 -10.70 -106.49
C PHE A 36 -23.47 -11.62 -105.77
N THR A 37 -22.44 -12.09 -106.47
CA THR A 37 -21.36 -12.90 -105.87
C THR A 37 -20.55 -12.07 -104.86
N ALA A 38 -20.22 -10.81 -105.19
CA ALA A 38 -19.54 -9.90 -104.27
C ALA A 38 -20.42 -9.54 -103.05
N LEU A 39 -21.73 -9.38 -103.24
CA LEU A 39 -22.71 -9.20 -102.16
C LEU A 39 -22.77 -10.43 -101.26
N GLU A 40 -22.78 -11.63 -101.83
CA GLU A 40 -22.76 -12.88 -101.06
C GLU A 40 -21.49 -12.98 -100.22
N ASP A 41 -20.31 -12.71 -100.79
CA ASP A 41 -19.04 -12.73 -100.05
C ASP A 41 -18.99 -11.70 -98.91
N VAL A 42 -19.26 -10.42 -99.22
CA VAL A 42 -19.22 -9.35 -98.21
C VAL A 42 -20.25 -9.61 -97.11
N THR A 43 -21.47 -10.02 -97.47
CA THR A 43 -22.49 -10.32 -96.45
C THR A 43 -22.16 -11.54 -95.61
N ASP A 44 -21.54 -12.59 -96.17
CA ASP A 44 -21.10 -13.75 -95.40
C ASP A 44 -19.94 -13.43 -94.45
N ARG A 45 -19.04 -12.53 -94.85
CA ARG A 45 -17.98 -12.01 -93.97
C ARG A 45 -18.57 -11.16 -92.84
N LEU A 46 -19.50 -10.26 -93.15
CA LEU A 46 -20.19 -9.44 -92.14
C LEU A 46 -20.98 -10.28 -91.14
N LYS A 47 -21.65 -11.35 -91.58
CA LYS A 47 -22.33 -12.32 -90.69
C LYS A 47 -21.37 -12.97 -89.69
N LYS A 48 -20.09 -13.10 -90.03
CA LYS A 48 -19.03 -13.63 -89.15
C LYS A 48 -18.38 -12.55 -88.29
N GLY A 49 -18.83 -11.30 -88.38
CA GLY A 49 -18.30 -10.17 -87.60
C GLY A 49 -17.10 -9.47 -88.23
N ASP A 50 -16.74 -9.79 -89.48
CA ASP A 50 -15.68 -9.10 -90.22
C ASP A 50 -16.20 -7.78 -90.80
N MET A 51 -16.10 -6.71 -90.02
CA MET A 51 -16.49 -5.36 -90.40
C MET A 51 -15.47 -4.67 -91.31
N GLU A 52 -14.35 -5.31 -91.64
CA GLU A 52 -13.37 -4.84 -92.63
C GLU A 52 -13.72 -5.31 -94.05
N ALA A 53 -14.76 -6.13 -94.21
CA ALA A 53 -15.25 -6.55 -95.53
C ALA A 53 -15.65 -5.34 -96.38
N ARG A 54 -15.21 -5.28 -97.64
CA ARG A 54 -15.50 -4.17 -98.56
C ARG A 54 -15.83 -4.70 -99.94
N PHE A 55 -16.73 -3.99 -100.62
CA PHE A 55 -16.94 -4.17 -102.05
C PHE A 55 -15.72 -3.61 -102.79
N THR A 56 -14.89 -4.49 -103.34
CA THR A 56 -13.76 -4.12 -104.21
C THR A 56 -14.25 -3.92 -105.64
N ASN A 57 -13.62 -2.99 -106.38
CA ASN A 57 -14.02 -2.58 -107.74
C ASN A 57 -15.46 -2.06 -107.81
N TRP A 58 -15.93 -1.45 -106.72
CA TRP A 58 -17.30 -0.95 -106.58
C TRP A 58 -17.66 0.10 -107.64
N ASP A 59 -16.66 0.78 -108.21
CA ASP A 59 -16.77 1.82 -109.23
C ASP A 59 -17.03 1.27 -110.64
N GLU A 60 -16.70 0.00 -110.91
CA GLU A 60 -16.83 -0.65 -112.22
C GLU A 60 -18.26 -1.17 -112.51
N TYR A 61 -19.19 -1.02 -111.56
CA TYR A 61 -20.54 -1.62 -111.61
C TYR A 61 -21.66 -0.69 -112.13
N GLY A 62 -21.32 0.44 -112.75
CA GLY A 62 -22.26 1.35 -113.41
C GLY A 62 -23.24 2.02 -112.44
N GLU A 63 -24.55 1.89 -112.67
CA GLU A 63 -25.59 2.55 -111.85
C GLU A 63 -25.59 2.06 -110.38
N LEU A 64 -25.15 0.82 -110.14
CA LEU A 64 -25.07 0.23 -108.81
C LEU A 64 -23.82 0.66 -108.01
N SER A 65 -22.85 1.34 -108.63
CA SER A 65 -21.64 1.80 -107.95
C SER A 65 -21.94 2.73 -106.77
N SER A 66 -22.99 3.56 -106.89
CA SER A 66 -23.47 4.46 -105.82
C SER A 66 -24.00 3.70 -104.60
N VAL A 67 -24.69 2.58 -104.83
CA VAL A 67 -25.25 1.73 -103.77
C VAL A 67 -24.13 0.98 -103.05
N LEU A 68 -23.17 0.40 -103.79
CA LEU A 68 -22.02 -0.29 -103.21
C LEU A 68 -21.09 0.66 -102.43
N ALA A 69 -20.91 1.89 -102.92
CA ALA A 69 -20.20 2.94 -102.18
C ALA A 69 -20.93 3.31 -100.88
N GLY A 70 -22.27 3.41 -100.90
CA GLY A 70 -23.08 3.61 -99.71
C GLY A 70 -22.97 2.47 -98.70
N PHE A 71 -22.92 1.21 -99.16
CA PHE A 71 -22.64 0.06 -98.30
C PHE A 71 -21.25 0.16 -97.66
N ASN A 72 -20.20 0.44 -98.46
CA ASN A 72 -18.85 0.64 -97.93
C ASN A 72 -18.81 1.78 -96.89
N GLN A 73 -19.52 2.90 -97.10
CA GLN A 73 -19.63 3.98 -96.10
C GLN A 73 -20.28 3.53 -94.79
N VAL A 74 -21.35 2.73 -94.85
CA VAL A 74 -21.99 2.17 -93.65
C VAL A 74 -21.02 1.22 -92.93
N LEU A 75 -20.24 0.44 -93.67
CA LEU A 75 -19.21 -0.43 -93.09
C LEU A 75 -18.05 0.36 -92.48
N ASP A 76 -17.60 1.44 -93.11
CA ASP A 76 -16.57 2.34 -92.57
C ASP A 76 -17.05 3.02 -91.28
N LEU A 77 -18.30 3.48 -91.23
CA LEU A 77 -18.93 4.04 -90.02
C LEU A 77 -19.06 2.99 -88.92
N THR A 78 -19.47 1.77 -89.27
CA THR A 78 -19.64 0.67 -88.31
C THR A 78 -18.28 0.22 -87.75
N ASP A 79 -17.27 0.06 -88.60
CA ASP A 79 -15.90 -0.29 -88.19
C ASP A 79 -15.28 0.80 -87.31
N SER A 80 -15.35 2.06 -87.77
CA SER A 80 -14.85 3.21 -87.00
C SER A 80 -15.54 3.31 -85.63
N PHE A 81 -16.86 3.08 -85.59
CA PHE A 81 -17.61 3.07 -84.34
C PHE A 81 -17.19 1.92 -83.42
N MET A 82 -17.05 0.70 -83.93
CA MET A 82 -16.63 -0.46 -83.14
C MET A 82 -15.21 -0.30 -82.58
N ARG A 83 -14.29 0.18 -83.40
CA ARG A 83 -12.90 0.41 -83.03
C ARG A 83 -12.77 1.50 -81.97
N GLU A 84 -13.47 2.61 -82.15
CA GLU A 84 -13.45 3.71 -81.18
C GLU A 84 -14.20 3.36 -79.89
N SER A 85 -15.31 2.62 -79.97
CA SER A 85 -16.02 2.08 -78.80
C SER A 85 -15.10 1.18 -77.98
N THR A 86 -14.41 0.26 -78.65
CA THR A 86 -13.47 -0.66 -78.01
C THR A 86 -12.34 0.11 -77.34
N ALA A 87 -11.74 1.09 -78.02
CA ALA A 87 -10.62 1.85 -77.48
C ALA A 87 -11.02 2.73 -76.28
N SER A 88 -12.15 3.45 -76.38
CA SER A 88 -12.66 4.30 -75.29
C SER A 88 -13.15 3.48 -74.10
N LEU A 89 -13.87 2.37 -74.32
CA LEU A 89 -14.31 1.50 -73.23
C LEU A 89 -13.14 0.75 -72.58
N THR A 90 -12.13 0.33 -73.35
CA THR A 90 -10.91 -0.26 -72.79
C THR A 90 -10.18 0.75 -71.89
N ALA A 91 -10.02 1.99 -72.36
CA ALA A 91 -9.42 3.05 -71.55
C ALA A 91 -10.24 3.36 -70.29
N ALA A 92 -11.56 3.50 -70.41
CA ALA A 92 -12.46 3.71 -69.27
C ALA A 92 -12.41 2.55 -68.27
N SER A 93 -12.34 1.31 -68.74
CA SER A 93 -12.19 0.11 -67.89
C SER A 93 -10.86 0.09 -67.11
N GLY A 94 -9.82 0.72 -67.65
CA GLY A 94 -8.53 0.92 -67.00
C GLY A 94 -8.42 2.21 -66.17
N GLY A 95 -9.53 2.92 -65.94
CA GLY A 95 -9.55 4.19 -65.18
C GLY A 95 -9.05 5.42 -65.96
N GLN A 96 -8.82 5.29 -67.26
CA GLN A 96 -8.32 6.35 -68.14
C GLN A 96 -9.47 7.09 -68.84
N PHE A 97 -10.26 7.85 -68.07
CA PHE A 97 -11.46 8.54 -68.57
C PHE A 97 -11.18 9.75 -69.48
N TYR A 98 -9.93 10.21 -69.55
CA TYR A 98 -9.50 11.27 -70.48
C TYR A 98 -9.63 10.87 -71.96
N ARG A 99 -9.67 9.57 -72.28
CA ARG A 99 -9.85 9.07 -73.65
C ARG A 99 -11.33 9.00 -74.02
N LYS A 100 -11.83 10.11 -74.56
CA LYS A 100 -13.20 10.21 -75.08
C LYS A 100 -13.33 9.59 -76.47
N PHE A 101 -14.51 9.05 -76.76
CA PHE A 101 -14.89 8.59 -78.08
C PHE A 101 -14.91 9.78 -79.05
N LEU A 102 -14.21 9.66 -80.17
CA LEU A 102 -14.21 10.64 -81.25
C LEU A 102 -15.56 10.73 -81.97
N THR A 103 -16.29 11.83 -81.78
CA THR A 103 -17.63 12.03 -82.36
C THR A 103 -17.61 12.59 -83.79
N THR A 104 -16.47 13.09 -84.25
CA THR A 104 -16.32 13.70 -85.58
C THR A 104 -16.56 12.67 -86.68
N GLY A 105 -17.53 12.92 -87.58
CA GLY A 105 -17.90 12.02 -88.67
C GLY A 105 -18.98 10.99 -88.34
N MET A 106 -19.38 10.87 -87.06
CA MET A 106 -20.47 9.99 -86.63
C MET A 106 -21.80 10.73 -86.69
N LEU A 107 -22.69 10.32 -87.60
CA LEU A 107 -23.99 10.94 -87.82
C LEU A 107 -25.13 10.00 -87.40
N GLY A 108 -26.31 10.57 -87.11
CA GLY A 108 -27.49 9.81 -86.70
C GLY A 108 -27.25 8.95 -85.45
N SER A 109 -27.74 7.70 -85.48
CA SER A 109 -27.67 6.77 -84.35
C SER A 109 -26.25 6.44 -83.87
N PHE A 110 -25.26 6.43 -84.77
CA PHE A 110 -23.85 6.25 -84.39
C PHE A 110 -23.33 7.45 -83.58
N GLY A 111 -23.75 8.67 -83.93
CA GLY A 111 -23.42 9.88 -83.17
C GLY A 111 -24.10 9.94 -81.81
N ASP A 112 -25.34 9.46 -81.70
CA ASP A 112 -26.06 9.32 -80.43
C ASP A 112 -25.38 8.30 -79.51
N GLY A 113 -25.00 7.13 -80.04
CA GLY A 113 -24.24 6.12 -79.30
C GLY A 113 -22.87 6.63 -78.83
N ALA A 114 -22.16 7.38 -79.67
CA ALA A 114 -20.89 8.01 -79.34
C ALA A 114 -21.01 9.03 -78.19
N ARG A 115 -22.06 9.87 -78.20
CA ARG A 115 -22.35 10.80 -77.10
C ARG A 115 -22.70 10.06 -75.82
N PHE A 116 -23.56 9.04 -75.90
CA PHE A 116 -23.94 8.23 -74.74
C PHE A 116 -22.75 7.51 -74.10
N MET A 117 -21.80 6.99 -74.89
CA MET A 117 -20.55 6.42 -74.36
C MET A 117 -19.69 7.46 -73.64
N ASN A 118 -19.57 8.67 -74.20
CA ASN A 118 -18.85 9.75 -73.54
C ASN A 118 -19.52 10.20 -72.23
N GLU A 119 -20.86 10.29 -72.20
CA GLU A 119 -21.63 10.57 -70.99
C GLU A 119 -21.48 9.46 -69.95
N THR A 120 -21.48 8.20 -70.39
CA THR A 120 -21.27 7.04 -69.52
C THR A 120 -19.86 7.04 -68.92
N SER A 121 -18.82 7.28 -69.73
CA SER A 121 -17.44 7.40 -69.24
C SER A 121 -17.27 8.56 -68.26
N ALA A 122 -17.92 9.71 -68.50
CA ALA A 122 -17.90 10.83 -67.56
C ALA A 122 -18.68 10.53 -66.27
N GLY A 123 -19.76 9.72 -66.34
CA GLY A 123 -20.46 9.20 -65.18
C GLY A 123 -19.59 8.23 -64.36
N MET A 124 -18.87 7.33 -65.04
CA MET A 124 -17.92 6.41 -64.41
C MET A 124 -16.76 7.15 -63.73
N GLU A 125 -16.21 8.20 -64.37
CA GLU A 125 -15.19 9.07 -63.79
C GLU A 125 -15.63 9.67 -62.45
N LYS A 126 -16.83 10.26 -62.41
CA LYS A 126 -17.40 10.80 -61.16
C LYS A 126 -17.60 9.76 -60.08
N VAL A 127 -18.09 8.57 -60.42
CA VAL A 127 -18.28 7.48 -59.44
C VAL A 127 -16.93 7.03 -58.86
N VAL A 128 -15.88 6.96 -59.68
CA VAL A 128 -14.53 6.63 -59.23
C VAL A 128 -13.96 7.75 -58.34
N GLU A 129 -14.11 9.02 -58.73
CA GLU A 129 -13.69 10.17 -57.92
C GLU A 129 -14.40 10.22 -56.56
N GLU A 130 -15.72 10.02 -56.53
CA GLU A 130 -16.50 10.00 -55.29
C GLU A 130 -16.11 8.84 -54.39
N LYS A 131 -15.82 7.66 -54.97
CA LYS A 131 -15.31 6.51 -54.22
C LYS A 131 -13.95 6.81 -53.60
N ILE A 132 -13.01 7.37 -54.36
CA ILE A 132 -11.67 7.75 -53.86
C ILE A 132 -11.80 8.78 -52.73
N ARG A 133 -12.64 9.80 -52.92
CA ARG A 133 -12.90 10.82 -51.89
C ARG A 133 -13.45 10.18 -50.61
N TYR A 134 -14.50 9.35 -50.74
CA TYR A 134 -15.09 8.66 -49.59
C TYR A 134 -14.09 7.73 -48.87
N GLN A 135 -13.27 6.99 -49.62
CA GLN A 135 -12.21 6.16 -49.05
C GLN A 135 -11.18 6.97 -48.27
N ASN A 136 -10.78 8.13 -48.79
CA ASN A 136 -9.85 9.03 -48.11
C ASN A 136 -10.47 9.66 -46.86
N GLU A 137 -11.72 10.13 -46.92
CA GLU A 137 -12.45 10.65 -45.76
C GLU A 137 -12.61 9.59 -44.66
N MET A 138 -12.91 8.34 -45.03
CA MET A 138 -12.95 7.23 -44.08
C MET A 138 -11.57 6.91 -43.48
N ALA A 139 -10.51 6.97 -44.28
CA ALA A 139 -9.15 6.77 -43.82
C ALA A 139 -8.73 7.85 -42.82
N ASP A 140 -9.04 9.12 -43.09
CA ASP A 140 -8.70 10.25 -42.20
C ASP A 140 -9.49 10.19 -40.88
N ALA A 141 -10.77 9.83 -40.94
CA ALA A 141 -11.60 9.61 -39.76
C ALA A 141 -11.08 8.43 -38.92
N PHE A 142 -10.67 7.33 -39.57
CA PHE A 142 -10.06 6.18 -38.91
C PHE A 142 -8.73 6.55 -38.25
N GLU A 143 -7.84 7.27 -38.96
CA GLU A 143 -6.54 7.74 -38.47
C GLU A 143 -6.69 8.59 -37.20
N THR A 144 -7.64 9.53 -37.22
CA THR A 144 -7.92 10.38 -36.07
C THR A 144 -8.40 9.55 -34.88
N SER A 145 -9.41 8.70 -35.08
CA SER A 145 -10.00 7.91 -34.00
C SER A 145 -9.02 6.90 -33.39
N ILE A 146 -8.26 6.19 -34.21
CA ILE A 146 -7.27 5.21 -33.73
C ILE A 146 -6.07 5.89 -33.09
N GLY A 147 -5.65 7.05 -33.61
CA GLY A 147 -4.56 7.85 -33.04
C GLY A 147 -4.88 8.34 -31.63
N GLU A 148 -6.12 8.80 -31.40
CA GLU A 148 -6.60 9.18 -30.05
C GLU A 148 -6.57 7.99 -29.08
N VAL A 149 -7.05 6.81 -29.52
CA VAL A 149 -7.05 5.59 -28.70
C VAL A 149 -5.63 5.13 -28.36
N ILE A 150 -4.72 5.10 -29.34
CA ILE A 150 -3.32 4.73 -29.16
C ILE A 150 -2.65 5.67 -28.15
N LYS A 151 -2.86 6.99 -28.29
CA LYS A 151 -2.30 7.99 -27.38
C LYS A 151 -2.81 7.77 -25.95
N ALA A 152 -4.12 7.65 -25.77
CA ALA A 152 -4.72 7.43 -24.45
C ALA A 152 -4.21 6.14 -23.79
N LEU A 153 -4.06 5.07 -24.57
CA LEU A 153 -3.57 3.79 -24.06
C LEU A 153 -2.08 3.83 -23.71
N SER A 154 -1.28 4.55 -24.48
CA SER A 154 0.15 4.78 -24.18
C SER A 154 0.33 5.59 -22.90
N GLU A 155 -0.47 6.65 -22.71
CA GLU A 155 -0.45 7.47 -21.50
C GLU A 155 -0.88 6.65 -20.27
N ALA A 156 -1.97 5.88 -20.37
CA ALA A 156 -2.43 5.00 -19.30
C ALA A 156 -1.39 3.95 -18.93
N SER A 157 -0.73 3.33 -19.92
CA SER A 157 0.35 2.36 -19.70
C SER A 157 1.53 2.98 -18.96
N GLY A 158 1.95 4.20 -19.32
CA GLY A 158 3.03 4.91 -18.62
C GLY A 158 2.67 5.28 -17.18
N GLN A 159 1.41 5.64 -16.92
CA GLN A 159 0.92 5.88 -15.56
C GLN A 159 0.95 4.60 -14.71
N VAL A 160 0.51 3.46 -15.25
CA VAL A 160 0.54 2.18 -14.53
C VAL A 160 1.98 1.76 -14.19
N ASP A 161 2.93 1.93 -15.11
CA ASP A 161 4.35 1.65 -14.83
C ASP A 161 4.91 2.53 -13.70
N THR A 162 4.58 3.84 -13.74
CA THR A 162 4.99 4.78 -12.69
C THR A 162 4.41 4.39 -11.32
N ILE A 163 3.11 4.09 -11.25
CA ILE A 163 2.43 3.68 -10.01
C ILE A 163 3.02 2.37 -9.48
N SER A 164 3.29 1.41 -10.37
CA SER A 164 3.89 0.12 -10.00
C SER A 164 5.28 0.31 -9.38
N ASN A 165 6.10 1.20 -9.94
CA ASN A 165 7.40 1.54 -9.37
C ASN A 165 7.28 2.20 -7.99
N GLN A 166 6.32 3.10 -7.80
CA GLN A 166 6.06 3.73 -6.49
C GLN A 166 5.61 2.70 -5.43
N LEU A 167 4.69 1.80 -5.79
CA LEU A 167 4.23 0.74 -4.90
C LEU A 167 5.36 -0.21 -4.48
N ARG A 168 6.29 -0.51 -5.40
CA ARG A 168 7.50 -1.27 -5.07
C ARG A 168 8.37 -0.56 -4.04
N THR A 169 8.60 0.74 -4.20
CA THR A 169 9.35 1.55 -3.22
C THR A 169 8.66 1.53 -1.85
N TYR A 170 7.35 1.79 -1.79
CA TYR A 170 6.61 1.75 -0.53
C TYR A 170 6.62 0.38 0.14
N ALA A 171 6.58 -0.70 -0.66
CA ALA A 171 6.72 -2.05 -0.14
C ALA A 171 8.10 -2.31 0.47
N GLU A 172 9.18 -1.83 -0.17
CA GLU A 172 10.55 -1.94 0.34
C GLU A 172 10.75 -1.13 1.63
N GLU A 173 10.22 0.10 1.69
CA GLU A 173 10.22 0.94 2.89
C GLU A 173 9.45 0.26 4.04
N ASN A 174 8.25 -0.27 3.76
CA ASN A 174 7.45 -0.98 4.76
C ASN A 174 8.15 -2.25 5.28
N GLN A 175 8.88 -2.98 4.43
CA GLN A 175 9.67 -4.14 4.88
C GLN A 175 10.80 -3.72 5.84
N SER A 176 11.52 -2.65 5.52
CA SER A 176 12.58 -2.09 6.36
C SER A 176 12.05 -1.61 7.71
N LEU A 177 10.95 -0.84 7.69
CA LEU A 177 10.27 -0.37 8.90
C LEU A 177 9.75 -1.54 9.73
N SER A 178 9.17 -2.56 9.09
CA SER A 178 8.69 -3.76 9.78
C SER A 178 9.80 -4.51 10.50
N SER A 179 10.97 -4.63 9.88
CA SER A 179 12.14 -5.24 10.51
C SER A 179 12.61 -4.44 11.73
N SER A 180 12.65 -3.11 11.61
CA SER A 180 13.05 -2.22 12.71
C SER A 180 12.07 -2.29 13.89
N VAL A 181 10.77 -2.32 13.61
CA VAL A 181 9.73 -2.46 14.64
C VAL A 181 9.77 -3.86 15.29
N ALA A 182 10.02 -4.92 14.54
CA ALA A 182 10.18 -6.27 15.09
C ALA A 182 11.36 -6.33 16.07
N ALA A 183 12.51 -5.77 15.71
CA ALA A 183 13.67 -5.70 16.61
C ALA A 183 13.38 -4.89 17.87
N ALA A 184 12.65 -3.77 17.75
CA ALA A 184 12.23 -2.98 18.90
C ALA A 184 11.25 -3.74 19.82
N ALA A 185 10.34 -4.53 19.26
CA ALA A 185 9.41 -5.36 20.01
C ALA A 185 10.11 -6.53 20.74
N GLU A 186 11.11 -7.15 20.12
CA GLU A 186 11.97 -8.15 20.78
C GLU A 186 12.72 -7.52 21.97
N GLN A 187 13.33 -6.36 21.77
CA GLN A 187 14.02 -5.64 22.84
C GLN A 187 13.06 -5.26 23.98
N ALA A 188 11.86 -4.79 23.65
CA ALA A 188 10.83 -4.50 24.64
C ALA A 188 10.43 -5.75 25.44
N THR A 189 10.34 -6.91 24.78
CA THR A 189 10.04 -8.19 25.44
C THR A 189 11.13 -8.57 26.45
N VAL A 190 12.41 -8.40 26.11
CA VAL A 190 13.54 -8.63 27.04
C VAL A 190 13.47 -7.68 28.24
N ASN A 191 13.14 -6.41 28.00
CA ASN A 191 12.97 -5.43 29.07
C ASN A 191 11.82 -5.82 30.01
N VAL A 192 10.67 -6.22 29.45
CA VAL A 192 9.51 -6.68 30.24
C VAL A 192 9.87 -7.90 31.09
N GLN A 193 10.61 -8.87 30.55
CA GLN A 193 11.10 -10.03 31.32
C GLN A 193 12.03 -9.61 32.48
N THR A 194 12.90 -8.63 32.23
CA THR A 194 13.81 -8.09 33.25
C THR A 194 13.04 -7.41 34.39
N VAL A 195 12.04 -6.59 34.06
CA VAL A 195 11.20 -5.94 35.06
C VAL A 195 10.34 -6.98 35.80
N SER A 196 9.88 -8.04 35.13
CA SER A 196 9.15 -9.15 35.76
C SER A 196 9.99 -9.82 36.86
N ALA A 197 11.25 -10.15 36.54
CA ALA A 197 12.17 -10.73 37.53
C ALA A 197 12.41 -9.79 38.71
N ALA A 198 12.58 -8.49 38.45
CA ALA A 198 12.74 -7.49 39.50
C ALA A 198 11.48 -7.34 40.38
N ALA A 199 10.28 -7.46 39.81
CA ALA A 199 9.02 -7.44 40.55
C ALA A 199 8.87 -8.68 41.45
N GLU A 200 9.26 -9.86 40.98
CA GLU A 200 9.30 -11.08 41.80
C GLU A 200 10.29 -10.95 42.97
N GLU A 201 11.49 -10.41 42.73
CA GLU A 201 12.48 -10.16 43.77
C GLU A 201 11.99 -9.13 44.80
N LEU A 202 11.36 -8.05 44.36
CA LEU A 202 10.71 -7.07 45.23
C LEU A 202 9.61 -7.70 46.08
N SER A 203 8.77 -8.55 45.49
CA SER A 203 7.71 -9.25 46.23
C SER A 203 8.29 -10.14 47.35
N ALA A 204 9.38 -10.85 47.07
CA ALA A 204 10.06 -11.67 48.06
C ALA A 204 10.69 -10.81 49.17
N SER A 205 11.32 -9.69 48.80
CA SER A 205 11.91 -8.73 49.74
C SER A 205 10.86 -8.12 50.68
N VAL A 206 9.71 -7.71 50.15
CA VAL A 206 8.60 -7.16 50.94
C VAL A 206 8.05 -8.20 51.93
N GLN A 207 7.87 -9.45 51.51
CA GLN A 207 7.44 -10.52 52.41
C GLN A 207 8.43 -10.75 53.56
N GLU A 208 9.72 -10.72 53.27
CA GLU A 208 10.76 -10.86 54.30
C GLU A 208 10.78 -9.66 55.25
N ILE A 209 10.60 -8.43 54.75
CA ILE A 209 10.47 -7.23 55.59
C ILE A 209 9.26 -7.37 56.51
N THR A 210 8.08 -7.76 56.00
CA THR A 210 6.89 -7.99 56.83
C THR A 210 7.18 -9.01 57.93
N ARG A 211 7.83 -10.13 57.61
CA ARG A 211 8.22 -11.15 58.59
C ARG A 211 9.17 -10.62 59.67
N GLN A 212 10.16 -9.82 59.27
CA GLN A 212 11.12 -9.21 60.20
C GLN A 212 10.45 -8.17 61.10
N VAL A 213 9.51 -7.37 60.57
CA VAL A 213 8.74 -6.39 61.34
C VAL A 213 7.88 -7.08 62.40
N THR A 214 7.17 -8.15 62.05
CA THR A 214 6.41 -8.96 63.03
C THR A 214 7.33 -9.50 64.13
N THR A 215 8.47 -10.09 63.74
CA THR A 215 9.45 -10.61 64.70
C THR A 215 9.99 -9.51 65.62
N SER A 216 10.24 -8.31 65.08
CA SER A 216 10.69 -7.16 65.86
C SER A 216 9.62 -6.68 66.83
N SER A 217 8.36 -6.65 66.43
CA SER A 217 7.23 -6.28 67.30
C SER A 217 7.10 -7.25 68.48
N ASP A 218 7.20 -8.56 68.23
CA ASP A 218 7.17 -9.58 69.29
C ASP A 218 8.32 -9.38 70.30
N LYS A 219 9.53 -9.07 69.82
CA LYS A 219 10.70 -8.81 70.68
C LYS A 219 10.57 -7.52 71.47
N THR A 220 10.01 -6.47 70.88
CA THR A 220 9.73 -5.20 71.56
C THR A 220 8.68 -5.39 72.64
N SER A 221 7.65 -6.22 72.41
CA SER A 221 6.66 -6.59 73.44
C SER A 221 7.31 -7.32 74.62
N ASP A 222 8.13 -8.35 74.36
CA ASP A 222 8.86 -9.08 75.41
C ASP A 222 9.83 -8.17 76.19
N ALA A 223 10.47 -7.21 75.51
CA ALA A 223 11.30 -6.20 76.17
C ALA A 223 10.48 -5.26 77.07
N SER A 224 9.26 -4.88 76.65
CA SER A 224 8.34 -4.05 77.44
C SER A 224 7.96 -4.75 78.74
N ASP A 225 7.56 -6.01 78.67
CA ASP A 225 7.18 -6.82 79.83
C ASP A 225 8.35 -6.95 80.82
N LYS A 226 9.57 -7.18 80.31
CA LYS A 226 10.78 -7.26 81.13
C LYS A 226 11.12 -5.94 81.80
N ALA A 227 10.99 -4.81 81.09
CA ALA A 227 11.23 -3.49 81.64
C ALA A 227 10.19 -3.12 82.71
N GLN A 228 8.91 -3.46 82.51
CA GLN A 228 7.87 -3.28 83.53
C GLN A 228 8.16 -4.10 84.79
N ASN A 229 8.55 -5.37 84.64
CA ASN A 229 8.92 -6.22 85.78
C ASN A 229 10.14 -5.65 86.53
N ALA A 230 11.16 -5.16 85.82
CA ALA A 230 12.32 -4.52 86.44
C ALA A 230 11.93 -3.24 87.20
N SER A 231 11.06 -2.40 86.61
CA SER A 231 10.52 -1.21 87.27
C SER A 231 9.82 -1.56 88.58
N HIS A 232 8.99 -2.60 88.55
CA HIS A 232 8.27 -3.07 89.74
C HIS A 232 9.24 -3.52 90.86
N SER A 233 10.22 -4.36 90.55
CA SER A 233 11.21 -4.82 91.53
C SER A 233 12.06 -3.68 92.11
N ILE A 234 12.39 -2.66 91.31
CA ILE A 234 13.12 -1.47 91.77
C ILE A 234 12.23 -0.62 92.70
N GLN A 235 10.94 -0.49 92.41
CA GLN A 235 9.99 0.19 93.29
C GLN A 235 9.83 -0.53 94.64
N GLU A 236 9.77 -1.87 94.63
CA GLU A 236 9.78 -2.66 95.87
C GLU A 236 11.06 -2.45 96.69
N LEU A 237 12.23 -2.38 96.01
CA LEU A 237 13.51 -2.08 96.67
C LEU A 237 13.51 -0.67 97.29
N LEU A 238 12.96 0.33 96.60
CA LEU A 238 12.83 1.69 97.11
C LEU A 238 11.97 1.73 98.38
N ALA A 239 10.83 1.03 98.37
CA ALA A 239 9.94 0.93 99.53
C ALA A 239 10.61 0.21 100.72
N ALA A 240 11.33 -0.89 100.45
CA ALA A 240 12.09 -1.60 101.47
C ALA A 240 13.21 -0.73 102.07
N SER A 241 13.95 0.00 101.23
CA SER A 241 15.00 0.94 101.66
C SER A 241 14.44 2.09 102.50
N SER A 242 13.27 2.63 102.15
CA SER A 242 12.56 3.63 102.96
C SER A 242 12.23 3.08 104.35
N THR A 243 11.72 1.85 104.41
CA THR A 243 11.39 1.19 105.69
C THR A 243 12.64 0.98 106.56
N ILE A 244 13.78 0.64 105.95
CA ILE A 244 15.06 0.54 106.66
C ILE A 244 15.50 1.91 107.19
N GLY A 245 15.33 2.98 106.40
CA GLY A 245 15.59 4.35 106.82
C GLY A 245 14.81 4.72 108.08
N ASP A 246 13.50 4.45 108.11
CA ASP A 246 12.64 4.71 109.27
C ASP A 246 13.13 3.96 110.53
N VAL A 247 13.59 2.71 110.35
CA VAL A 247 14.15 1.90 111.45
C VAL A 247 15.49 2.47 111.94
N VAL A 248 16.36 2.92 111.03
CA VAL A 248 17.65 3.52 111.37
C VAL A 248 17.46 4.82 112.15
N ASP A 249 16.51 5.66 111.76
CA ASP A 249 16.16 6.89 112.47
C ASP A 249 15.62 6.58 113.88
N LEU A 250 14.75 5.58 114.02
CA LEU A 250 14.28 5.13 115.32
C LEU A 250 15.43 4.66 116.24
N ILE A 251 16.38 3.88 115.71
CA ILE A 251 17.55 3.42 116.48
C ILE A 251 18.42 4.60 116.90
N ARG A 252 18.60 5.57 116.01
CA ARG A 252 19.36 6.81 116.29
C ARG A 252 18.70 7.61 117.42
N ASP A 253 17.38 7.72 117.43
CA ASP A 253 16.61 8.38 118.49
C ASP A 253 16.74 7.63 119.83
N ILE A 254 16.65 6.30 119.81
CA ILE A 254 16.87 5.45 121.00
C ILE A 254 18.29 5.63 121.54
N ALA A 255 19.31 5.67 120.67
CA ALA A 255 20.70 5.91 121.05
C ALA A 255 20.87 7.31 121.68
N GLY A 256 20.21 8.33 121.13
CA GLY A 256 20.18 9.68 121.69
C GLY A 256 19.55 9.73 123.09
N GLN A 257 18.40 9.08 123.28
CA GLN A 257 17.76 8.94 124.59
C GLN A 257 18.64 8.16 125.59
N THR A 258 19.29 7.10 125.13
CA THR A 258 20.19 6.28 125.95
C THR A 258 21.41 7.08 126.39
N ASN A 259 21.97 7.90 125.52
CA ASN A 259 23.08 8.81 125.84
C ASN A 259 22.67 9.85 126.89
N LEU A 260 21.47 10.42 126.78
CA LEU A 260 20.91 11.35 127.79
C LEU A 260 20.68 10.66 129.14
N LEU A 261 20.14 9.44 129.13
CA LEU A 261 19.96 8.62 130.35
C LEU A 261 21.30 8.30 131.01
N ALA A 262 22.30 7.91 130.23
CA ALA A 262 23.65 7.61 130.71
C ALA A 262 24.36 8.86 131.25
N LEU A 263 24.14 10.01 130.64
CA LEU A 263 24.63 11.30 131.15
C LEU A 263 24.01 11.64 132.51
N ASN A 264 22.69 11.52 132.64
CA ASN A 264 21.99 11.72 133.91
C ASN A 264 22.50 10.75 135.00
N ALA A 265 22.71 9.48 134.65
CA ALA A 265 23.29 8.49 135.55
C ALA A 265 24.74 8.84 135.97
N THR A 266 25.54 9.39 135.06
CA THR A 266 26.90 9.85 135.34
C THR A 266 26.90 11.03 136.32
N ILE A 267 25.96 11.97 136.15
CA ILE A 267 25.77 13.12 137.05
C ILE A 267 25.40 12.63 138.46
N GLU A 268 24.44 11.71 138.57
CA GLU A 268 23.99 11.22 139.87
C GLU A 268 25.06 10.33 140.55
N ALA A 269 25.83 9.58 139.77
CA ALA A 269 26.99 8.82 140.28
C ALA A 269 28.10 9.75 140.82
N ALA A 270 28.36 10.89 140.16
CA ALA A 270 29.27 11.91 140.67
C ALA A 270 28.74 12.56 141.96
N ARG A 271 27.42 12.73 142.08
CA ARG A 271 26.75 13.29 143.26
C ARG A 271 26.82 12.37 144.48
N ALA A 272 26.87 11.06 144.26
CA ALA A 272 27.01 10.04 145.32
C ALA A 272 28.46 9.87 145.85
N GLY A 273 29.46 10.58 145.30
CA GLY A 273 30.84 10.56 145.78
C GLY A 273 31.51 9.18 145.66
N ASP A 274 32.22 8.73 146.70
CA ASP A 274 32.97 7.46 146.67
C ASP A 274 32.09 6.21 146.50
N ALA A 275 30.82 6.26 146.95
CA ALA A 275 29.87 5.16 146.81
C ALA A 275 29.37 4.97 145.35
N GLY A 276 29.47 6.01 144.51
CA GLY A 276 28.99 6.03 143.13
C GLY A 276 30.01 5.57 142.09
N LYS A 277 31.27 5.30 142.46
CA LYS A 277 32.37 5.04 141.51
C LYS A 277 32.10 3.87 140.55
N GLY A 278 31.55 2.76 141.04
CA GLY A 278 31.20 1.62 140.19
C GLY A 278 30.06 1.95 139.19
N PHE A 279 29.08 2.72 139.64
CA PHE A 279 27.97 3.19 138.82
C PHE A 279 28.42 4.21 137.76
N ALA A 280 29.39 5.05 138.08
CA ALA A 280 29.98 6.02 137.16
C ALA A 280 30.70 5.32 135.98
N VAL A 281 31.39 4.20 136.23
CA VAL A 281 32.05 3.42 135.17
C VAL A 281 31.01 2.81 134.22
N VAL A 282 29.96 2.19 134.75
CA VAL A 282 28.87 1.62 133.93
C VAL A 282 28.15 2.72 133.14
N ALA A 283 27.84 3.85 133.76
CA ALA A 283 27.20 4.98 133.08
C ALA A 283 28.08 5.55 131.95
N SER A 284 29.41 5.64 132.15
CA SER A 284 30.35 6.05 131.11
C SER A 284 30.42 5.04 129.95
N GLU A 285 30.38 3.73 130.24
CA GLU A 285 30.39 2.69 129.22
C GLU A 285 29.10 2.69 128.38
N VAL A 286 27.94 2.82 129.03
CA VAL A 286 26.64 2.97 128.35
C VAL A 286 26.62 4.24 127.49
N LYS A 287 27.17 5.35 127.99
CA LYS A 287 27.31 6.59 127.22
C LYS A 287 28.18 6.39 125.96
N SER A 288 29.30 5.70 126.09
CA SER A 288 30.20 5.37 124.99
C SER A 288 29.51 4.49 123.94
N LEU A 289 28.82 3.42 124.37
CA LEU A 289 28.05 2.53 123.50
C LEU A 289 26.91 3.26 122.77
N ALA A 290 26.21 4.16 123.47
CA ALA A 290 25.16 4.99 122.86
C ALA A 290 25.72 5.93 121.78
N GLN A 291 26.89 6.56 122.02
CA GLN A 291 27.57 7.38 121.03
C GLN A 291 28.06 6.56 119.83
N GLN A 292 28.64 5.38 120.06
CA GLN A 292 29.03 4.47 118.98
C GLN A 292 27.81 4.04 118.15
N THR A 293 26.70 3.72 118.81
CA THR A 293 25.44 3.35 118.13
C THR A 293 24.94 4.50 117.28
N SER A 294 24.92 5.74 117.82
CA SER A 294 24.49 6.93 117.07
C SER A 294 25.36 7.19 115.84
N ASN A 295 26.68 7.07 115.97
CA ASN A 295 27.61 7.20 114.85
C ASN A 295 27.37 6.11 113.79
N ALA A 296 27.26 4.84 114.21
CA ALA A 296 27.00 3.72 113.30
C ALA A 296 25.65 3.86 112.57
N THR A 297 24.60 4.32 113.26
CA THR A 297 23.31 4.63 112.60
C THR A 297 23.42 5.79 111.61
N GLY A 298 24.29 6.78 111.86
CA GLY A 298 24.55 7.85 110.91
C GLY A 298 25.20 7.34 109.62
N ASP A 299 26.21 6.47 109.75
CA ASP A 299 26.87 5.84 108.60
C ASP A 299 25.89 4.96 107.80
N ILE A 300 25.08 4.15 108.50
CA ILE A 300 24.03 3.34 107.84
C ILE A 300 22.99 4.24 107.16
N GLY A 301 22.57 5.34 107.79
CA GLY A 301 21.65 6.31 107.18
C GLY A 301 22.19 6.90 105.89
N GLY A 302 23.48 7.27 105.85
CA GLY A 302 24.16 7.70 104.63
C GLY A 302 24.14 6.63 103.53
N GLN A 303 24.35 5.36 103.91
CA GLN A 303 24.30 4.23 102.98
C GLN A 303 22.89 3.98 102.43
N VAL A 304 21.85 4.08 103.28
CA VAL A 304 20.44 3.96 102.90
C VAL A 304 20.06 5.07 101.92
N GLN A 305 20.45 6.32 102.21
CA GLN A 305 20.21 7.45 101.30
C GLN A 305 20.86 7.20 99.94
N SER A 306 22.12 6.75 99.90
CA SER A 306 22.80 6.41 98.65
C SER A 306 22.07 5.31 97.87
N ILE A 307 21.55 4.27 98.56
CA ILE A 307 20.73 3.23 97.92
C ILE A 307 19.45 3.84 97.32
N GLN A 308 18.75 4.71 98.05
CA GLN A 308 17.53 5.37 97.57
C GLN A 308 17.82 6.24 96.34
N ASP A 309 18.88 7.05 96.35
CA ASP A 309 19.28 7.91 95.24
C ASP A 309 19.61 7.08 93.98
N HIS A 310 20.39 6.00 94.13
CA HIS A 310 20.70 5.09 93.03
C HIS A 310 19.48 4.33 92.50
N THR A 311 18.56 3.96 93.40
CA THR A 311 17.31 3.31 93.04
C THR A 311 16.41 4.26 92.26
N GLY A 312 16.26 5.51 92.70
CA GLY A 312 15.52 6.54 91.98
C GLY A 312 16.08 6.83 90.58
N THR A 313 17.41 6.90 90.46
CA THR A 313 18.09 7.02 89.15
C THR A 313 17.79 5.81 88.25
N SER A 314 17.72 4.61 88.83
CA SER A 314 17.41 3.38 88.09
C SER A 314 15.95 3.36 87.60
N VAL A 315 15.00 3.85 88.40
CA VAL A 315 13.59 4.00 87.97
C VAL A 315 13.49 4.91 86.76
N ALA A 316 14.09 6.09 86.80
CA ALA A 316 14.07 7.03 85.69
C ALA A 316 14.67 6.43 84.41
N ALA A 317 15.78 5.69 84.52
CA ALA A 317 16.38 5.00 83.39
C ALA A 317 15.46 3.91 82.80
N VAL A 318 14.69 3.19 83.62
CA VAL A 318 13.73 2.19 83.14
C VAL A 318 12.51 2.85 82.48
N GLU A 319 12.04 3.99 82.98
CA GLU A 319 10.97 4.77 82.35
C GLU A 319 11.38 5.27 80.95
N ASP A 320 12.62 5.76 80.79
CA ASP A 320 13.17 6.15 79.50
C ASP A 320 13.27 4.96 78.52
N ILE A 321 13.63 3.77 79.02
CA ILE A 321 13.64 2.53 78.22
C ILE A 321 12.21 2.17 77.76
N LEU A 322 11.20 2.26 78.64
CA LEU A 322 9.81 1.99 78.30
C LEU A 322 9.27 2.97 77.23
N SER A 323 9.63 4.25 77.35
CA SER A 323 9.32 5.26 76.33
C SER A 323 9.96 4.92 74.98
N THR A 324 11.22 4.52 74.98
CA THR A 324 11.95 4.08 73.77
C THR A 324 11.30 2.86 73.12
N ILE A 325 10.90 1.86 73.92
CA ILE A 325 10.19 0.66 73.46
C ILE A 325 8.84 1.02 72.82
N THR A 326 8.12 1.98 73.39
CA THR A 326 6.84 2.47 72.83
C THR A 326 7.05 3.09 71.45
N ASN A 327 8.05 3.97 71.31
CA ASN A 327 8.41 4.57 70.02
C ASN A 327 8.83 3.50 68.99
N LEU A 328 9.53 2.44 69.41
CA LEU A 328 9.90 1.32 68.53
C LEU A 328 8.67 0.58 68.00
N ASN A 329 7.63 0.39 68.81
CA ASN A 329 6.37 -0.22 68.37
C ASN A 329 5.63 0.65 67.35
N GLU A 330 5.60 1.97 67.55
CA GLU A 330 4.99 2.90 66.58
C GLU A 330 5.72 2.87 65.23
N ILE A 331 7.06 2.86 65.25
CA ILE A 331 7.88 2.73 64.04
C ILE A 331 7.63 1.38 63.34
N ALA A 332 7.59 0.28 64.09
CA ALA A 332 7.29 -1.04 63.53
C ALA A 332 5.92 -1.08 62.85
N SER A 333 4.90 -0.48 63.47
CA SER A 333 3.57 -0.35 62.86
C SER A 333 3.58 0.47 61.58
N ALA A 334 4.33 1.57 61.54
CA ALA A 334 4.46 2.38 60.33
C ALA A 334 5.16 1.64 59.19
N ILE A 335 6.20 0.86 59.50
CA ILE A 335 6.91 0.02 58.51
C ILE A 335 5.99 -1.09 58.00
N ALA A 336 5.19 -1.73 58.86
CA ALA A 336 4.23 -2.75 58.44
C ALA A 336 3.23 -2.20 57.42
N SER A 337 2.62 -1.04 57.70
CA SER A 337 1.69 -0.39 56.76
C SER A 337 2.37 -0.04 55.43
N ALA A 338 3.60 0.49 55.47
CA ALA A 338 4.35 0.80 54.26
C ALA A 338 4.69 -0.46 53.43
N ALA A 339 4.99 -1.58 54.09
CA ALA A 339 5.25 -2.86 53.44
C ALA A 339 3.98 -3.43 52.78
N GLU A 340 2.81 -3.29 53.40
CA GLU A 340 1.53 -3.68 52.79
C GLU A 340 1.19 -2.85 51.53
N GLU A 341 1.45 -1.54 51.58
CA GLU A 341 1.28 -0.65 50.43
C GLU A 341 2.25 -1.03 49.29
N GLN A 342 3.53 -1.29 49.61
CA GLN A 342 4.52 -1.75 48.64
C GLN A 342 4.16 -3.10 48.02
N SER A 343 3.60 -4.04 48.81
CA SER A 343 3.12 -5.33 48.31
C SER A 343 2.01 -5.13 47.26
N SER A 344 1.04 -4.26 47.57
CA SER A 344 -0.05 -3.93 46.64
C SER A 344 0.47 -3.31 45.35
N ALA A 345 1.41 -2.35 45.45
CA ALA A 345 2.04 -1.72 44.30
C ALA A 345 2.82 -2.72 43.43
N THR A 346 3.50 -3.70 44.04
CA THR A 346 4.26 -4.73 43.32
C THR A 346 3.35 -5.71 42.58
N ILE A 347 2.18 -6.02 43.15
CA ILE A 347 1.14 -6.81 42.47
C ILE A 347 0.61 -6.06 41.25
N GLU A 348 0.35 -4.76 41.36
CA GLU A 348 -0.08 -3.95 40.21
C GLU A 348 1.00 -3.84 39.13
N ILE A 349 2.27 -3.66 39.52
CA ILE A 349 3.41 -3.68 38.59
C ILE A 349 3.45 -5.02 37.84
N SER A 350 3.29 -6.14 38.54
CA SER A 350 3.28 -7.48 37.95
C SER A 350 2.14 -7.65 36.93
N ARG A 351 0.94 -7.13 37.22
CA ARG A 351 -0.18 -7.11 36.28
C ARG A 351 0.13 -6.27 35.03
N ASN A 352 0.65 -5.06 35.21
CA ASN A 352 1.01 -4.16 34.10
C ASN A 352 2.11 -4.76 33.20
N ILE A 353 3.05 -5.51 33.78
CA ILE A 353 4.10 -6.24 33.04
C ILE A 353 3.50 -7.33 32.16
N GLN A 354 2.51 -8.09 32.66
CA GLN A 354 1.81 -9.10 31.85
C GLN A 354 1.06 -8.48 30.67
N GLU A 355 0.36 -7.36 30.91
CA GLU A 355 -0.32 -6.61 29.84
C GLU A 355 0.68 -6.06 28.82
N ALA A 356 1.80 -5.50 29.27
CA ALA A 356 2.87 -5.03 28.40
C ALA A 356 3.47 -6.18 27.58
N SER A 357 3.70 -7.35 28.18
CA SER A 357 4.21 -8.54 27.50
C SER A 357 3.25 -9.02 26.39
N GLN A 358 1.95 -9.01 26.66
CA GLN A 358 0.96 -9.36 25.64
C GLN A 358 0.96 -8.32 24.51
N GLY A 359 1.03 -7.03 24.87
CA GLY A 359 1.12 -5.94 23.90
C GLY A 359 2.34 -6.04 22.99
N THR A 360 3.53 -6.37 23.52
CA THR A 360 4.73 -6.55 22.68
C THR A 360 4.61 -7.77 21.76
N GLN A 361 3.99 -8.85 22.22
CA GLN A 361 3.73 -10.03 21.39
C GLN A 361 2.75 -9.72 20.24
N ASP A 362 1.69 -8.97 20.52
CA ASP A 362 0.72 -8.55 19.52
C ASP A 362 1.35 -7.64 18.47
N VAL A 363 2.23 -6.71 18.88
CA VAL A 363 3.01 -5.87 17.96
C VAL A 363 3.89 -6.74 17.04
N SER A 364 4.60 -7.74 17.60
CA SER A 364 5.42 -8.67 16.81
C SER A 364 4.61 -9.47 15.79
N LEU A 365 3.42 -9.94 16.15
CA LEU A 365 2.53 -10.66 15.22
C LEU A 365 1.99 -9.73 14.12
N ASN A 366 1.55 -8.53 14.50
CA ASN A 366 1.01 -7.56 13.55
C ASN A 366 2.09 -7.08 12.57
N ILE A 367 3.32 -6.86 13.04
CA ILE A 367 4.38 -6.39 12.16
C ILE A 367 4.88 -7.48 11.19
N ALA A 368 4.84 -8.75 11.61
CA ALA A 368 5.06 -9.87 10.69
C ALA A 368 4.02 -9.90 9.56
N LYS A 369 2.75 -9.61 9.88
CA LYS A 369 1.68 -9.51 8.88
C LYS A 369 1.85 -8.30 7.95
N VAL A 370 2.30 -7.16 8.46
CA VAL A 370 2.63 -5.98 7.63
C VAL A 370 3.77 -6.31 6.68
N ASN A 371 4.83 -6.97 7.16
CA ASN A 371 5.94 -7.41 6.31
C ASN A 371 5.46 -8.34 5.19
N GLN A 372 4.64 -9.34 5.52
CA GLN A 372 4.06 -10.25 4.53
C GLN A 372 3.18 -9.51 3.49
N THR A 373 2.41 -8.52 3.94
CA THR A 373 1.58 -7.70 3.04
C THR A 373 2.45 -6.86 2.12
N ALA A 374 3.55 -6.30 2.62
CA ALA A 374 4.51 -5.57 1.81
C ALA A 374 5.18 -6.46 0.75
N ILE A 375 5.51 -7.73 1.07
CA ILE A 375 5.99 -8.70 0.09
C ILE A 375 4.96 -8.91 -1.03
N LYS A 376 3.69 -9.15 -0.69
CA LYS A 376 2.62 -9.30 -1.68
C LYS A 376 2.43 -8.05 -2.54
N THR A 377 2.47 -6.86 -1.93
CA THR A 377 2.41 -5.59 -2.68
C THR A 377 3.55 -5.47 -3.67
N LYS A 378 4.78 -5.86 -3.30
CA LYS A 378 5.93 -5.86 -4.20
C LYS A 378 5.75 -6.83 -5.37
N GLU A 379 5.25 -8.04 -5.12
CA GLU A 379 4.92 -9.03 -6.16
C GLU A 379 3.86 -8.50 -7.13
N SER A 380 2.71 -8.03 -6.62
CA SER A 380 1.64 -7.47 -7.45
C SER A 380 2.08 -6.24 -8.24
N SER A 381 2.97 -5.41 -7.68
CA SER A 381 3.55 -4.27 -8.39
C SER A 381 4.45 -4.71 -9.55
N SER A 382 5.20 -5.80 -9.38
CA SER A 382 6.00 -6.40 -10.45
C SER A 382 5.13 -6.95 -11.57
N GLU A 383 3.99 -7.58 -11.24
CA GLU A 383 3.01 -8.06 -12.21
C GLU A 383 2.37 -6.91 -12.99
N LEU A 384 1.99 -5.83 -12.32
CA LEU A 384 1.45 -4.63 -12.95
C LEU A 384 2.46 -3.96 -13.90
N ALA A 385 3.73 -3.85 -13.51
CA ALA A 385 4.79 -3.31 -14.37
C ALA A 385 4.98 -4.18 -15.64
N SER A 386 4.92 -5.51 -15.49
CA SER A 386 4.98 -6.44 -16.62
C SER A 386 3.78 -6.30 -17.55
N ALA A 387 2.57 -6.15 -16.99
CA ALA A 387 1.35 -5.91 -17.74
C ALA A 387 1.40 -4.57 -18.50
N ALA A 388 1.89 -3.50 -17.86
CA ALA A 388 2.11 -2.21 -18.51
C ALA A 388 3.13 -2.30 -19.66
N THR A 389 4.23 -3.01 -19.45
CA THR A 389 5.23 -3.24 -20.52
C THR A 389 4.61 -3.96 -21.72
N THR A 390 3.81 -4.99 -21.47
CA THR A 390 3.11 -5.76 -22.51
C THR A 390 2.08 -4.89 -23.25
N LEU A 391 1.34 -4.07 -22.51
CA LEU A 391 0.35 -3.14 -23.07
C LEU A 391 1.03 -2.11 -23.98
N SER A 392 2.13 -1.51 -23.52
CA SER A 392 2.95 -0.58 -24.31
C SER A 392 3.42 -1.20 -25.63
N SER A 393 3.92 -2.45 -25.59
CA SER A 393 4.31 -3.19 -26.81
C SER A 393 3.13 -3.45 -27.75
N THR A 394 1.95 -3.76 -27.19
CA THR A 394 0.71 -3.97 -27.96
C THR A 394 0.24 -2.67 -28.62
N VAL A 395 0.33 -1.54 -27.91
CA VAL A 395 0.03 -0.20 -28.43
C VAL A 395 0.94 0.15 -29.60
N SER A 396 2.26 -0.07 -29.46
CA SER A 396 3.21 0.16 -30.57
C SER A 396 2.90 -0.72 -31.78
N SER A 397 2.54 -1.98 -31.56
CA SER A 397 2.16 -2.90 -32.64
C SER A 397 0.88 -2.46 -33.36
N LEU A 398 -0.12 -2.00 -32.60
CA LEU A 398 -1.37 -1.46 -33.13
C LEU A 398 -1.12 -0.18 -33.95
N GLN A 399 -0.22 0.69 -33.48
CA GLN A 399 0.18 1.88 -34.21
C GLN A 399 0.80 1.52 -35.56
N SER A 400 1.80 0.64 -35.59
CA SER A 400 2.43 0.21 -36.86
C SER A 400 1.46 -0.50 -37.81
N ALA A 401 0.54 -1.32 -37.28
CA ALA A 401 -0.48 -1.99 -38.08
C ALA A 401 -1.48 -0.98 -38.68
N SER A 402 -1.89 0.02 -37.91
CA SER A 402 -2.77 1.10 -38.36
C SER A 402 -2.11 1.97 -39.43
N GLU A 403 -0.86 2.38 -39.24
CA GLU A 403 -0.08 3.12 -40.23
C GLU A 403 0.05 2.35 -41.55
N SER A 404 0.31 1.04 -41.47
CA SER A 404 0.40 0.16 -42.64
C SER A 404 -0.93 0.01 -43.37
N PHE A 405 -2.03 -0.12 -42.63
CA PHE A 405 -3.38 -0.21 -43.17
C PHE A 405 -3.80 1.08 -43.89
N LEU A 406 -3.56 2.24 -43.26
CA LEU A 406 -3.82 3.56 -43.86
C LEU A 406 -2.99 3.79 -45.13
N ALA A 407 -1.72 3.40 -45.12
CA ALA A 407 -0.87 3.46 -46.31
C ALA A 407 -1.40 2.57 -47.44
N ALA A 408 -1.93 1.37 -47.13
CA ALA A 408 -2.52 0.48 -48.11
C ALA A 408 -3.82 1.04 -48.71
N ILE A 409 -4.69 1.65 -47.90
CA ILE A 409 -5.91 2.32 -48.40
C ILE A 409 -5.54 3.49 -49.30
N ARG A 410 -4.65 4.37 -48.84
CA ARG A 410 -4.24 5.57 -49.59
C ARG A 410 -3.50 5.27 -50.90
N LYS A 411 -2.92 4.07 -51.03
CA LYS A 411 -2.29 3.59 -52.27
C LYS A 411 -3.30 2.94 -53.23
N ALA A 412 -4.43 2.47 -52.71
CA ALA A 412 -5.49 1.82 -53.48
C ALA A 412 -6.59 2.80 -53.93
N SER A 413 -6.76 3.90 -53.20
CA SER A 413 -7.37 5.16 -53.65
C SER A 413 -6.53 5.80 -54.75
#